data_AF-A0A4Q2T2A8-F1
#
_entry.id   AF-A0A4Q2T2A8-F1
#
_cell.length_a   1.000
_cell.length_b   1.000
_cell.length_c   1.000
_cell.angle_alpha   90.00
_cell.angle_beta   90.00
_cell.angle_gamma   90.00
#
_symmetry.space_group_name_H-M   'P 1'
#
loop_
_entity.id
_entity.type
_entity.pdbx_description
1 polymer ?
#
loop_
_entity_poly.entity_id
_entity_poly.type
_entity_poly.pdbx_seq_one_letter_code
_entity_poly.pdbx_strand_id
1 'polypeptide(L)'
;MWSWLQDYGPLLLAWAGVQVVLAGALGFWAGWWPWQLRLGAFLVRLASPRPAPLVPRNRPIEQVGADVRRLRDAFGREGVRFAKWEGIRRAYDGVLAEAADTLELSHGLADLPPGADRDFERVRVERLLEDAGLLTRLHAA
;
A
#
# COMPACT_ATOMS: atom_id res chain seq x y z
N MET A 1 -37.23 36.48 18.50
CA MET A 1 -36.30 35.88 17.52
C MET A 1 -35.58 34.62 18.01
N TRP A 2 -35.87 34.09 19.22
CA TRP A 2 -35.16 32.92 19.80
C TRP A 2 -35.94 31.58 19.71
N SER A 3 -37.22 31.59 19.29
CA SER A 3 -38.07 30.39 19.21
C SER A 3 -37.70 29.45 18.06
N TRP A 4 -37.18 29.98 16.96
CA TRP A 4 -36.76 29.18 15.80
C TRP A 4 -35.64 28.18 16.17
N LEU A 5 -34.81 28.49 17.17
CA LEU A 5 -33.78 27.55 17.62
C LEU A 5 -34.38 26.34 18.38
N GLN A 6 -35.52 26.53 19.05
CA GLN A 6 -36.21 25.47 19.81
C GLN A 6 -37.03 24.56 18.90
N ASP A 7 -37.65 25.12 17.85
CA ASP A 7 -38.48 24.35 16.92
C ASP A 7 -37.63 23.59 15.89
N TYR A 8 -36.53 24.19 15.41
CA TYR A 8 -35.71 23.62 14.33
C TYR A 8 -34.45 22.92 14.84
N GLY A 9 -34.02 23.18 16.08
CA GLY A 9 -32.94 22.45 16.74
C GLY A 9 -33.10 20.92 16.71
N PRO A 10 -34.23 20.35 17.16
CA PRO A 10 -34.43 18.91 17.13
C PRO A 10 -34.50 18.35 15.70
N LEU A 11 -35.02 19.12 14.74
CA LEU A 11 -35.06 18.72 13.33
C LEU A 11 -33.65 18.67 12.71
N LEU A 12 -32.79 19.63 13.04
CA LEU A 12 -31.39 19.64 12.60
C LEU A 12 -30.61 18.48 13.23
N LEU A 13 -30.86 18.16 14.50
CA LEU A 13 -30.25 17.01 15.18
C LEU A 13 -30.71 15.68 14.58
N ALA A 14 -32.01 15.53 14.30
CA ALA A 14 -32.54 14.35 13.64
C ALA A 14 -31.97 14.19 12.22
N TRP A 15 -31.88 15.30 11.46
CA TRP A 15 -31.28 15.32 10.14
C TRP A 15 -29.79 14.95 10.17
N ALA A 16 -29.03 15.52 11.10
CA ALA A 16 -27.62 15.18 11.31
C ALA A 16 -27.44 13.69 11.69
N GLY A 17 -28.33 13.16 12.55
CA GLY A 17 -28.35 11.73 12.90
C GLY A 17 -28.60 10.83 11.69
N VAL A 18 -29.55 11.19 10.83
CA VAL A 18 -29.83 10.46 9.57
C VAL A 18 -28.61 10.47 8.64
N GLN A 19 -27.92 11.62 8.51
CA GLN A 19 -26.69 11.72 7.72
C GLN A 19 -25.57 10.83 8.28
N VAL A 20 -25.41 10.75 9.61
CA VAL A 20 -24.42 9.86 10.26
C VAL A 20 -24.75 8.38 10.06
N VAL A 21 -26.02 8.00 10.17
CA VAL A 21 -26.46 6.61 9.94
C VAL A 21 -26.30 6.23 8.46
N LEU A 22 -26.64 7.11 7.53
CA LEU A 22 -26.44 6.89 6.10
C LEU A 22 -24.95 6.83 5.73
N ALA A 23 -24.12 7.72 6.26
CA ALA A 23 -22.67 7.67 6.07
C ALA A 23 -22.05 6.41 6.68
N GLY A 24 -22.54 5.96 7.83
CA GLY A 24 -22.16 4.68 8.43
C GLY A 24 -22.57 3.48 7.58
N ALA A 25 -23.81 3.46 7.09
CA ALA A 25 -24.34 2.37 6.27
C ALA A 25 -23.69 2.30 4.87
N LEU A 26 -23.45 3.45 4.23
CA LEU A 26 -22.77 3.56 2.93
C LEU A 26 -21.25 3.39 3.05
N GLY A 27 -20.63 3.91 4.12
CA GLY A 27 -19.21 3.72 4.42
C GLY A 27 -18.86 2.27 4.79
N PHE A 28 -19.82 1.53 5.37
CA PHE A 28 -19.73 0.09 5.58
C PHE A 28 -19.71 -0.71 4.26
N TRP A 29 -20.32 -0.17 3.19
CA TRP A 29 -20.36 -0.80 1.86
C TRP A 29 -19.18 -0.41 0.95
N ALA A 30 -18.55 0.75 1.16
CA ALA A 30 -17.58 1.34 0.23
C ALA A 30 -16.10 1.31 0.67
N GLY A 31 -15.71 0.47 1.64
CA GLY A 31 -14.29 0.13 1.83
C GLY A 31 -13.54 0.75 3.02
N TRP A 32 -14.21 1.05 4.14
CA TRP A 32 -13.51 1.44 5.39
C TRP A 32 -12.92 0.24 6.16
N TRP A 33 -13.52 -0.96 6.06
CA TRP A 33 -13.12 -2.16 6.82
C TRP A 33 -11.67 -2.67 6.63
N PRO A 34 -11.01 -2.55 5.46
CA PRO A 34 -9.62 -2.97 5.31
C PRO A 34 -8.61 -2.06 6.04
N TRP A 35 -8.99 -0.84 6.45
CA TRP A 35 -8.04 0.10 7.08
C TRP A 35 -7.70 -0.29 8.54
N GLN A 36 -8.60 -1.00 9.23
CA GLN A 36 -8.35 -1.43 10.61
C GLN A 36 -7.40 -2.64 10.72
N LEU A 37 -7.42 -3.54 9.72
CA LEU A 37 -6.47 -4.66 9.66
C LEU A 37 -5.08 -4.23 9.16
N ARG A 38 -4.99 -3.09 8.44
CA ARG A 38 -3.74 -2.50 7.93
C ARG A 38 -2.85 -1.88 9.02
N LEU A 39 -3.42 -1.36 10.11
CA LEU A 39 -2.65 -0.81 11.23
C LEU A 39 -2.08 -1.91 12.14
N GLY A 40 -2.78 -3.05 12.28
CA GLY A 40 -2.35 -4.16 13.13
C GLY A 40 -1.05 -4.81 12.65
N ALA A 41 -0.95 -5.13 11.36
CA ALA A 41 0.27 -5.73 10.78
C ALA A 41 1.47 -4.75 10.80
N PHE A 42 1.22 -3.47 10.54
CA PHE A 42 2.22 -2.40 10.59
C PHE A 42 2.85 -2.26 11.98
N LEU A 43 2.02 -2.27 13.03
CA LEU A 43 2.49 -2.21 14.42
C LEU A 43 3.24 -3.47 14.83
N VAL A 44 2.86 -4.65 14.33
CA VAL A 44 3.58 -5.91 14.58
C VAL A 44 4.98 -5.91 13.94
N ARG A 45 5.13 -5.33 12.73
CA ARG A 45 6.44 -5.16 12.09
C ARG A 45 7.35 -4.19 12.86
N LEU A 46 6.80 -3.08 13.36
CA LEU A 46 7.54 -2.11 14.16
C LEU A 46 7.86 -2.61 15.58
N ALA A 47 7.00 -3.44 16.15
CA ALA A 47 7.13 -3.95 17.52
C ALA A 47 7.92 -5.25 17.63
N SER A 48 8.40 -5.84 16.52
CA SER A 48 9.16 -7.09 16.56
C SER A 48 10.61 -6.82 16.99
N PRO A 49 11.02 -7.18 18.23
CA PRO A 49 12.41 -7.08 18.63
C PRO A 49 13.15 -8.22 17.92
N ARG A 50 14.02 -7.91 16.96
CA ARG A 50 14.95 -8.89 16.41
C ARG A 50 16.15 -9.02 17.35
N PRO A 51 16.31 -10.16 18.03
CA PRO A 51 17.66 -10.70 18.19
C PRO A 51 17.69 -12.22 17.94
N ALA A 52 18.25 -12.62 16.80
CA ALA A 52 18.73 -13.98 16.54
C ALA A 52 19.76 -13.95 15.38
N PRO A 53 20.72 -14.88 15.32
CA PRO A 53 22.10 -14.69 14.84
C PRO A 53 22.26 -14.24 13.38
N LEU A 54 23.42 -13.63 13.09
CA LEU A 54 23.91 -13.16 11.78
C LEU A 54 24.09 -14.31 10.76
N VAL A 55 23.00 -14.94 10.36
CA VAL A 55 22.91 -15.56 9.03
C VAL A 55 22.60 -14.40 8.06
N PRO A 56 23.25 -14.28 6.89
CA PRO A 56 22.82 -13.34 5.86
C PRO A 56 21.36 -13.65 5.51
N ARG A 57 20.43 -12.93 6.12
CA ARG A 57 18.98 -13.19 6.01
C ARG A 57 18.47 -12.95 4.60
N ASN A 58 19.14 -12.07 3.87
CA ASN A 58 18.72 -11.57 2.58
C ASN A 58 19.78 -11.88 1.53
N ARG A 59 19.32 -12.00 0.28
CA ARG A 59 20.20 -12.07 -0.89
C ARG A 59 21.08 -10.81 -0.93
N PRO A 60 22.28 -10.86 -1.52
CA PRO A 60 23.10 -9.67 -1.73
C PRO A 60 22.28 -8.57 -2.40
N ILE A 61 22.41 -7.33 -1.92
CA ILE A 61 21.61 -6.20 -2.39
C ILE A 61 21.78 -5.94 -3.89
N GLU A 62 22.94 -6.30 -4.43
CA GLU A 62 23.25 -6.22 -5.86
C GLU A 62 22.37 -7.18 -6.68
N GLN A 63 22.13 -8.39 -6.17
CA GLN A 63 21.24 -9.38 -6.80
C GLN A 63 19.79 -8.91 -6.74
N VAL A 64 19.36 -8.39 -5.59
CA VAL A 64 18.02 -7.82 -5.42
C VAL A 64 17.82 -6.66 -6.39
N GLY A 65 18.75 -5.70 -6.44
CA GLY A 65 18.67 -4.57 -7.37
C GLY A 65 18.67 -4.99 -8.84
N ALA A 66 19.44 -6.02 -9.21
CA ALA A 66 19.41 -6.57 -10.57
C ALA A 66 18.05 -7.19 -10.91
N ASP A 67 17.45 -7.94 -9.97
CA ASP A 67 16.12 -8.50 -10.12
C ASP A 67 15.04 -7.42 -10.22
N VAL A 68 15.11 -6.35 -9.39
CA VAL A 68 14.17 -5.22 -9.47
C VAL A 68 14.20 -4.61 -10.88
N ARG A 69 15.40 -4.32 -11.41
CA ARG A 69 15.54 -3.73 -12.75
C ARG A 69 15.01 -4.65 -13.84
N ARG A 70 15.37 -5.94 -13.81
CA ARG A 70 14.89 -6.94 -14.78
C ARG A 70 13.37 -7.07 -14.76
N LEU A 71 12.77 -7.07 -13.58
CA LEU A 71 11.31 -7.23 -13.42
C LEU A 71 10.56 -5.95 -13.76
N ARG A 72 11.11 -4.77 -13.46
CA ARG A 72 10.56 -3.48 -13.90
C ARG A 72 10.44 -3.43 -15.43
N ASP A 73 11.51 -3.80 -16.13
CA ASP A 73 11.51 -3.86 -17.60
C ASP A 73 10.54 -4.91 -18.14
N ALA A 74 10.41 -6.06 -17.48
CA ALA A 74 9.46 -7.10 -17.88
C ALA A 74 8.00 -6.67 -17.64
N PHE A 75 7.74 -5.93 -16.56
CA PHE A 75 6.42 -5.44 -16.20
C PHE A 75 5.91 -4.36 -17.16
N GLY A 76 6.80 -3.50 -17.66
CA GLY A 76 6.48 -2.50 -18.68
C GLY A 76 6.26 -3.05 -20.10
N ARG A 77 6.45 -4.36 -20.34
CA ARG A 77 6.22 -4.93 -21.68
C ARG A 77 4.74 -5.12 -21.96
N GLU A 78 4.31 -4.56 -23.08
CA GLU A 78 2.98 -4.78 -23.63
C GLU A 78 2.88 -6.11 -24.41
N GLY A 79 1.65 -6.55 -24.70
CA GLY A 79 1.39 -7.71 -25.57
C GLY A 79 1.60 -9.10 -24.94
N VAL A 80 1.83 -9.17 -23.63
CA VAL A 80 1.92 -10.45 -22.90
C VAL A 80 0.54 -10.98 -22.51
N ARG A 81 0.38 -12.32 -22.50
CA ARG A 81 -0.84 -12.97 -22.00
C ARG A 81 -1.09 -12.59 -20.53
N PHE A 82 -2.35 -12.38 -20.15
CA PHE A 82 -2.73 -11.97 -18.80
C PHE A 82 -2.09 -12.81 -17.68
N ALA A 83 -2.11 -14.15 -17.81
CA ALA A 83 -1.49 -15.03 -16.80
C ALA A 83 0.02 -14.79 -16.63
N LYS A 84 0.73 -14.49 -17.73
CA LYS A 84 2.16 -14.16 -17.70
C LYS A 84 2.38 -12.78 -17.08
N TRP A 85 1.59 -11.79 -17.49
CA TRP A 85 1.63 -10.44 -16.93
C TRP A 85 1.40 -10.45 -15.41
N GLU A 86 0.39 -11.18 -14.95
CA GLU A 86 0.08 -11.28 -13.52
C GLU A 86 1.19 -12.00 -12.74
N GLY A 87 1.83 -13.01 -13.33
CA GLY A 87 3.01 -13.65 -12.77
C GLY A 87 4.20 -12.68 -12.63
N ILE A 88 4.44 -11.85 -13.66
CA ILE A 88 5.48 -10.80 -13.63
C ILE A 88 5.13 -9.77 -12.55
N ARG A 89 3.88 -9.31 -12.48
CA ARG A 89 3.41 -8.35 -11.48
C ARG A 89 3.67 -8.82 -10.06
N ARG A 90 3.30 -10.07 -9.74
CA ARG A 90 3.52 -10.67 -8.41
C ARG A 90 5.00 -10.84 -8.09
N ALA A 91 5.80 -11.29 -9.06
CA ALA A 91 7.25 -11.38 -8.88
C ALA A 91 7.85 -10.00 -8.64
N TYR A 92 7.37 -8.98 -9.36
CA TYR A 92 7.84 -7.61 -9.22
C TYR A 92 7.50 -7.04 -7.84
N ASP A 93 6.24 -7.16 -7.39
CA ASP A 93 5.82 -6.75 -6.04
C ASP A 93 6.64 -7.44 -4.95
N GLY A 94 6.93 -8.73 -5.12
CA GLY A 94 7.74 -9.51 -4.18
C GLY A 94 9.18 -9.00 -4.07
N VAL A 95 9.83 -8.70 -5.20
CA VAL A 95 11.20 -8.19 -5.21
C VAL A 95 11.26 -6.73 -4.74
N LEU A 96 10.24 -5.91 -5.01
CA LEU A 96 10.13 -4.56 -4.44
C LEU A 96 10.01 -4.60 -2.91
N ALA A 97 9.20 -5.52 -2.38
CA ALA A 97 9.07 -5.73 -0.95
C ALA A 97 10.40 -6.18 -0.30
N GLU A 98 11.13 -7.11 -0.94
CA GLU A 98 12.44 -7.56 -0.47
C GLU A 98 13.50 -6.44 -0.51
N ALA A 99 13.50 -5.62 -1.57
CA ALA A 99 14.38 -4.47 -1.68
C ALA A 99 14.11 -3.44 -0.58
N ALA A 100 12.84 -3.12 -0.35
CA ALA A 100 12.42 -2.21 0.72
C ALA A 100 12.77 -2.77 2.10
N ASP A 101 12.54 -4.06 2.36
CA ASP A 101 12.91 -4.72 3.61
C ASP A 101 14.44 -4.72 3.83
N THR A 102 15.24 -4.86 2.76
CA THR A 102 16.72 -4.84 2.85
C THR A 102 17.26 -3.44 3.13
N LEU A 103 16.58 -2.40 2.65
CA LEU A 103 16.93 -1.00 2.92
C LEU A 103 16.20 -0.41 4.15
N GLU A 104 15.48 -1.25 4.89
CA GLU A 104 14.68 -0.84 6.06
C GLU A 104 13.65 0.27 5.75
N LEU A 105 13.16 0.30 4.51
CA LEU A 105 12.15 1.24 4.04
C LEU A 105 10.76 0.72 4.39
N SER A 106 9.92 1.60 4.93
CA SER A 106 8.54 1.25 5.25
C SER A 106 7.70 1.04 3.98
N HIS A 107 7.03 -0.11 3.86
CA HIS A 107 6.13 -0.45 2.75
C HIS A 107 4.97 -1.38 3.16
N GLY A 108 3.91 -1.38 2.35
CA GLY A 108 2.72 -2.22 2.53
C GLY A 108 2.48 -3.26 1.43
N LEU A 109 3.44 -3.53 0.54
CA LEU A 109 3.22 -4.38 -0.64
C LEU A 109 2.76 -5.81 -0.31
N ALA A 110 3.19 -6.34 0.84
CA ALA A 110 2.78 -7.66 1.31
C ALA A 110 1.35 -7.68 1.90
N ASP A 111 0.85 -6.54 2.37
CA ASP A 111 -0.35 -6.45 3.21
C ASP A 111 -1.57 -5.89 2.45
N LEU A 112 -1.36 -5.04 1.45
CA LEU A 112 -2.46 -4.48 0.63
C LEU A 112 -3.02 -5.57 -0.28
N PRO A 113 -4.33 -5.77 -0.46
CA PRO A 113 -4.86 -6.71 -1.45
C PRO A 113 -4.59 -6.25 -2.90
N PRO A 114 -4.67 -7.14 -3.91
CA PRO A 114 -4.57 -6.73 -5.31
C PRO A 114 -5.64 -5.66 -5.66
N GLY A 115 -5.21 -4.59 -6.32
CA GLY A 115 -6.09 -3.48 -6.70
C GLY A 115 -5.34 -2.15 -6.70
N ALA A 116 -6.09 -1.05 -6.88
CA ALA A 116 -5.54 0.30 -7.01
C ALA A 116 -4.61 0.68 -5.86
N ASP A 117 -4.97 0.37 -4.61
CA ASP A 117 -4.14 0.67 -3.43
C ASP A 117 -2.74 0.04 -3.53
N ARG A 118 -2.66 -1.23 -3.95
CA ARG A 118 -1.38 -1.93 -4.12
C ARG A 118 -0.59 -1.35 -5.30
N ASP A 119 -1.27 -0.91 -6.35
CA ASP A 119 -0.62 -0.26 -7.49
C ASP A 119 -0.07 1.13 -7.11
N PHE A 120 -0.79 1.90 -6.28
CA PHE A 120 -0.28 3.16 -5.71
C PHE A 120 0.93 2.92 -4.80
N GLU A 121 0.87 1.91 -3.93
CA GLU A 121 1.99 1.56 -3.06
C GLU A 121 3.20 1.09 -3.87
N ARG A 122 3.00 0.37 -4.97
CA ARG A 122 4.08 -0.02 -5.89
C ARG A 122 4.84 1.21 -6.38
N VAL A 123 4.13 2.20 -6.90
CA VAL A 123 4.73 3.46 -7.37
C VAL A 123 5.42 4.21 -6.23
N ARG A 124 4.84 4.20 -5.03
CA ARG A 124 5.48 4.82 -3.84
C ARG A 124 6.79 4.14 -3.49
N VAL A 125 6.82 2.80 -3.45
CA VAL A 125 8.03 2.02 -3.14
C VAL A 125 9.08 2.17 -4.23
N GLU A 126 8.68 2.16 -5.50
CA GLU A 126 9.59 2.45 -6.62
C GLU A 126 10.31 3.78 -6.42
N ARG A 127 9.58 4.85 -6.05
CA ARG A 127 10.19 6.15 -5.75
C ARG A 127 11.17 6.09 -4.58
N LEU A 128 10.82 5.39 -3.50
CA LEU A 128 11.74 5.24 -2.36
C LEU A 128 13.04 4.52 -2.76
N LEU A 129 12.94 3.50 -3.62
CA LEU A 129 14.10 2.78 -4.14
C LEU A 129 14.92 3.62 -5.12
N GLU A 130 14.28 4.51 -5.89
CA GLU A 130 14.97 5.49 -6.71
C GLU A 130 15.74 6.51 -5.86
N ASP A 131 15.12 7.03 -4.80
CA ASP A 131 15.74 7.98 -3.88
C ASP A 131 16.91 7.34 -3.10
N ALA A 132 16.82 6.03 -2.81
CA ALA A 132 17.90 5.24 -2.24
C ALA A 132 18.99 4.83 -3.26
N GLY A 133 18.82 5.15 -4.55
CA GLY A 133 19.78 4.86 -5.62
C GLY A 133 19.82 3.39 -6.08
N LEU A 134 18.90 2.54 -5.61
CA LEU A 134 18.81 1.14 -6.03
C LEU A 134 18.14 0.98 -7.40
N LEU A 135 17.22 1.90 -7.71
CA LEU A 135 16.59 2.04 -9.01
C LEU A 135 17.08 3.31 -9.71
N THR A 136 17.27 3.22 -11.03
CA THR A 136 17.48 4.40 -11.85
C THR A 136 16.14 5.09 -12.08
N ARG A 137 16.10 6.41 -11.88
CA ARG A 137 14.94 7.22 -12.26
C ARG A 137 14.66 7.06 -13.75
N LEU A 138 13.46 6.59 -14.08
CA LEU A 138 12.97 6.62 -15.44
C LEU A 138 12.77 8.09 -15.82
N HIS A 139 13.68 8.64 -16.63
CA HIS A 139 13.44 9.91 -17.28
C HIS A 139 12.30 9.67 -18.26
N ALA A 140 11.15 10.32 -18.04
CA ALA A 140 10.08 10.33 -19.01
C ALA A 140 10.64 10.88 -20.33
N ALA A 141 10.72 10.03 -21.35
CA ALA A 141 11.01 10.41 -22.72
C ALA A 141 9.70 10.77 -23.43
#